data_AF-A0A915V407-F1
#
_entry.id   AF-A0A915V407-F1
#
_cell.length_a   1.000
_cell.length_b   1.000
_cell.length_c   1.000
_cell.angle_alpha   90.00
_cell.angle_beta   90.00
_cell.angle_gamma   90.00
#
_symmetry.space_group_name_H-M   'P 1'
#
loop_
_entity.id
_entity.type
_entity.pdbx_description
1 polymer ?
#
loop_
_entity_poly.entity_id
_entity_poly.type
_entity_poly.pdbx_seq_one_letter_code
_entity_poly.pdbx_strand_id
1 'polypeptide(L)'
;MIYHLRRLLRQYQPFLKPVIYEGAGLVANAEADFHAVLESLYPDTEQLATVTEQLARLIVLHQKKDLLSTEQYEAVAQQIFWILGLKYTLPHMGSVSMTG
;
A
#
# COMPACT_ATOMS: atom_id res chain seq x y z
N MET A 1 -0.94 4.83 -13.30
CA MET A 1 -0.73 3.94 -12.13
C MET A 1 0.40 4.45 -11.23
N ILE A 2 1.66 4.44 -11.71
CA ILE A 2 2.86 4.80 -10.92
C ILE A 2 2.79 6.22 -10.33
N TYR A 3 2.34 7.22 -11.09
CA TYR A 3 2.20 8.60 -10.57
C TYR A 3 1.27 8.69 -9.35
N HIS A 4 0.16 7.94 -9.35
CA HIS A 4 -0.78 7.93 -8.23
C HIS A 4 -0.20 7.22 -7.02
N LEU A 5 0.51 6.12 -7.21
CA LEU A 5 1.28 5.45 -6.16
C LEU A 5 2.31 6.37 -5.53
N ARG A 6 3.10 7.09 -6.33
CA ARG A 6 4.07 8.08 -5.81
C ARG A 6 3.37 9.16 -4.99
N ARG A 7 2.25 9.68 -5.47
CA ARG A 7 1.47 10.70 -4.75
C ARG A 7 0.91 10.16 -3.44
N LEU A 8 0.36 8.93 -3.47
CA LEU A 8 -0.14 8.23 -2.29
C LEU A 8 0.97 8.03 -1.26
N LEU A 9 2.12 7.50 -1.68
CA LEU A 9 3.24 7.27 -0.78
C LEU A 9 3.79 8.56 -0.19
N ARG A 10 3.84 9.67 -0.92
CA ARG A 10 4.22 10.97 -0.35
C ARG A 10 3.22 11.46 0.70
N GLN A 11 1.93 11.28 0.43
CA GLN A 11 0.86 11.70 1.34
C GLN A 11 0.89 10.91 2.66
N TYR A 12 1.17 9.61 2.57
CA TYR A 12 1.19 8.71 3.72
C TYR A 12 2.60 8.42 4.24
N GLN A 13 3.65 8.98 3.62
CA GLN A 13 5.06 8.78 3.98
C GLN A 13 5.34 8.83 5.48
N PRO A 14 4.85 9.83 6.25
CA PRO A 14 5.12 9.88 7.70
C PRO A 14 4.44 8.76 8.50
N PHE A 15 3.47 8.05 7.92
CA PHE A 15 2.68 7.00 8.55
C PHE A 15 2.98 5.59 8.00
N LEU A 16 3.81 5.51 6.96
CA LEU A 16 4.21 4.27 6.33
C LEU A 16 5.51 3.79 6.94
N LYS A 17 5.49 2.58 7.50
CA LYS A 17 6.69 1.89 7.95
C LYS A 17 6.96 0.73 7.00
N PRO A 18 8.19 0.55 6.49
CA PRO A 18 8.52 -0.66 5.74
C PRO A 18 8.26 -1.89 6.61
N VAL A 19 7.51 -2.88 6.09
CA VAL A 19 7.32 -4.18 6.77
C VAL A 19 8.61 -4.98 6.67
N ILE A 20 9.33 -4.84 5.56
CA ILE A 20 10.49 -5.68 5.30
C ILE A 20 11.74 -5.00 5.84
N TYR A 21 12.23 -5.57 6.93
CA TYR A 21 13.51 -5.27 7.55
C TYR A 21 14.57 -6.19 6.92
N GLU A 22 15.65 -5.60 6.41
CA GLU A 22 16.96 -6.18 6.03
C GLU A 22 17.03 -7.30 4.96
N GLY A 23 15.93 -7.94 4.56
CA GLY A 23 15.97 -9.14 3.68
C GLY A 23 15.43 -9.01 2.24
N ALA A 24 14.54 -8.06 1.94
CA ALA A 24 14.10 -7.77 0.56
C ALA A 24 14.79 -6.48 0.09
N GLY A 25 15.51 -6.55 -1.02
CA GLY A 25 16.45 -5.50 -1.43
C GLY A 25 15.84 -4.14 -1.77
N LEU A 26 14.50 -4.02 -1.83
CA LEU A 26 13.83 -2.79 -2.24
C LEU A 26 12.62 -2.47 -1.37
N VAL A 27 12.64 -1.28 -0.75
CA VAL A 27 11.50 -0.70 -0.03
C VAL A 27 10.70 0.18 -0.99
N ALA A 28 9.39 -0.06 -1.11
CA ALA A 28 8.49 0.84 -1.82
C ALA A 28 8.54 2.25 -1.21
N ASN A 29 9.04 3.22 -1.97
CA ASN A 29 9.04 4.63 -1.59
C ASN A 29 8.56 5.49 -2.77
N ALA A 30 8.38 6.80 -2.54
CA ALA A 30 7.84 7.70 -3.56
C ALA A 30 8.74 7.86 -4.81
N GLU A 31 9.99 7.44 -4.74
CA GLU A 31 11.00 7.49 -5.79
C GLU A 31 11.38 6.09 -6.29
N ALA A 32 10.95 5.04 -5.60
CA ALA A 32 11.26 3.66 -5.92
C ALA A 32 10.66 3.24 -7.26
N ASP A 33 11.35 2.31 -7.90
CA ASP A 33 10.79 1.58 -9.01
C ASP A 33 9.83 0.50 -8.48
N PHE A 34 8.52 0.76 -8.58
CA PHE A 34 7.52 -0.19 -8.09
C PHE A 34 7.56 -1.53 -8.79
N HIS A 35 8.02 -1.57 -10.05
CA HIS A 35 8.14 -2.83 -10.76
C HIS A 35 9.25 -3.66 -10.13
N ALA A 36 10.42 -3.07 -9.92
CA ALA A 36 11.52 -3.74 -9.23
C ALA A 36 11.18 -4.14 -7.79
N VAL A 37 10.41 -3.32 -7.06
CA VAL A 37 9.90 -3.67 -5.73
C VAL A 37 8.98 -4.89 -5.81
N LEU A 38 8.00 -4.90 -6.72
CA LEU A 38 7.08 -6.02 -6.88
C LEU A 38 7.81 -7.29 -7.33
N GLU A 39 8.78 -7.19 -8.23
CA GLU A 39 9.64 -8.31 -8.64
C GLU A 39 10.47 -8.86 -7.47
N SER A 40 10.94 -7.99 -6.57
CA SER A 40 11.64 -8.40 -5.36
C SER A 40 10.73 -9.03 -4.31
N LEU A 41 9.45 -8.64 -4.27
CA LEU A 41 8.45 -9.15 -3.32
C LEU A 41 7.80 -10.45 -3.79
N TYR A 42 7.60 -10.56 -5.10
CA TYR A 42 6.88 -11.63 -5.78
C TYR A 42 7.79 -12.19 -6.88
N PRO A 43 8.71 -13.12 -6.54
CA PRO A 43 9.62 -13.71 -7.51
C PRO A 43 8.90 -14.61 -8.54
N ASP A 44 7.67 -15.04 -8.22
CA ASP A 44 6.81 -15.80 -9.12
C ASP A 44 6.10 -14.87 -10.11
N THR A 45 6.29 -15.09 -11.42
CA THR A 45 5.77 -14.23 -12.48
C THR A 45 4.26 -14.25 -12.63
N GLU A 46 3.60 -15.38 -12.32
CA GLU A 46 2.12 -15.47 -12.38
C GLU A 46 1.50 -14.74 -11.19
N GLN A 47 2.11 -14.89 -10.02
CA GLN A 47 1.76 -14.13 -8.82
C GLN A 47 2.00 -12.64 -9.03
N LEU A 48 3.14 -12.25 -9.62
CA LEU A 48 3.49 -10.87 -9.94
C LEU A 48 2.46 -10.21 -10.87
N ALA A 49 2.04 -10.90 -11.93
CA ALA A 49 1.00 -10.40 -12.83
C ALA A 49 -0.33 -10.21 -12.09
N THR A 50 -0.72 -11.19 -11.26
CA THR A 50 -1.95 -11.14 -10.47
C THR A 50 -1.95 -9.97 -9.48
N VAL A 51 -0.88 -9.78 -8.71
CA VAL A 51 -0.79 -8.68 -7.75
C VAL A 51 -0.69 -7.32 -8.43
N THR A 52 -0.04 -7.25 -9.60
CA THR A 52 0.04 -6.01 -10.40
C THR A 52 -1.34 -5.60 -10.89
N GLU A 53 -2.13 -6.56 -11.39
CA GLU A 53 -3.52 -6.31 -11.77
C GLU A 53 -4.40 -5.91 -10.59
N GLN A 54 -4.25 -6.58 -9.44
CA GLN A 54 -4.97 -6.23 -8.21
C GLN A 54 -4.63 -4.81 -7.75
N LEU A 55 -3.34 -4.47 -7.74
CA LEU A 55 -2.84 -3.14 -7.40
C LEU A 55 -3.41 -2.07 -8.34
N ALA A 56 -3.44 -2.34 -9.64
CA ALA A 56 -4.04 -1.44 -10.63
C ALA A 56 -5.53 -1.18 -10.33
N ARG A 57 -6.30 -2.23 -10.02
CA ARG A 57 -7.72 -2.12 -9.65
C ARG A 57 -7.92 -1.31 -8.38
N LEU A 58 -7.12 -1.60 -7.35
CA LEU A 58 -7.18 -0.88 -6.07
C LEU A 58 -6.86 0.60 -6.23
N ILE A 59 -5.89 0.96 -7.09
CA ILE A 59 -5.57 2.37 -7.38
C ILE A 59 -6.74 3.07 -8.06
N VAL A 60 -7.42 2.40 -9.01
CA VAL A 60 -8.62 2.97 -9.66
C VAL A 60 -9.76 3.14 -8.66
N LEU A 61 -9.95 2.18 -7.74
CA LEU A 61 -10.91 2.31 -6.65
C LEU A 61 -10.56 3.48 -5.74
N HIS A 62 -9.30 3.61 -5.34
CA HIS A 62 -8.81 4.72 -4.53
C HIS A 62 -8.99 6.08 -5.20
N GLN A 63 -8.89 6.16 -6.53
CA GLN A 63 -9.20 7.40 -7.27
C GLN A 63 -10.67 7.77 -7.20
N LYS A 64 -11.56 6.78 -7.09
CA LYS A 64 -13.01 6.98 -6.93
C LYS A 64 -13.40 7.21 -5.47
N LYS A 65 -12.61 7.99 -4.73
CA LYS A 65 -12.84 8.30 -3.31
C LYS A 65 -14.24 8.84 -3.05
N ASP A 66 -14.81 9.61 -3.98
CA ASP A 66 -16.14 10.21 -3.87
C ASP A 66 -17.28 9.18 -3.88
N LEU A 67 -17.00 7.95 -4.32
CA LEU A 67 -17.95 6.84 -4.33
C LEU A 67 -17.74 5.86 -3.17
N LEU A 68 -16.73 6.08 -2.34
CA LEU A 68 -16.34 5.19 -1.24
C LEU A 68 -16.59 5.86 0.11
N SER A 69 -17.07 5.08 1.07
CA SER A 69 -17.05 5.52 2.47
C SER A 69 -15.61 5.65 2.95
N THR A 70 -15.37 6.49 3.98
CA THR A 70 -14.05 6.69 4.58
C THR A 70 -13.37 5.36 4.93
N GLU A 71 -14.12 4.43 5.55
CA GLU A 71 -13.63 3.09 5.91
C GLU A 71 -13.19 2.26 4.69
N GLN A 72 -13.95 2.33 3.58
CA GLN A 72 -13.62 1.61 2.35
C GLN A 72 -12.38 2.21 1.68
N TYR A 73 -12.29 3.53 1.67
CA TYR A 73 -11.13 4.23 1.14
C TYR A 73 -9.85 3.89 1.91
N GLU A 74 -9.94 3.85 3.24
CA GLU A 74 -8.82 3.44 4.11
C GLU A 74 -8.47 1.97 3.93
N ALA A 75 -9.46 1.08 3.81
CA ALA A 75 -9.23 -0.35 3.55
C ALA A 75 -8.52 -0.57 2.19
N VAL A 76 -8.92 0.16 1.16
CA VAL A 76 -8.26 0.12 -0.16
C VAL A 76 -6.82 0.63 -0.06
N ALA A 77 -6.59 1.74 0.65
CA ALA A 77 -5.24 2.26 0.86
C ALA A 77 -4.36 1.26 1.63
N GLN A 78 -4.88 0.63 2.68
CA GLN A 78 -4.19 -0.41 3.44
C GLN A 78 -3.82 -1.62 2.57
N GLN A 79 -4.73 -2.08 1.71
CA GLN A 79 -4.43 -3.18 0.78
C GLN A 79 -3.33 -2.81 -0.22
N ILE A 80 -3.35 -1.57 -0.75
CA ILE A 80 -2.28 -1.06 -1.62
C ILE A 80 -0.93 -1.10 -0.90
N PHE A 81 -0.86 -0.61 0.33
CA PHE A 81 0.37 -0.62 1.11
C PHE A 81 0.84 -2.04 1.43
N TRP A 82 -0.09 -2.94 1.76
CA TRP A 82 0.24 -4.34 2.04
C TRP A 82 0.88 -5.04 0.84
N ILE A 83 0.34 -4.85 -0.37
CA ILE A 83 0.91 -5.39 -1.61
C ILE A 83 2.33 -4.86 -1.86
N LEU A 84 2.61 -3.62 -1.44
CA LEU A 84 3.92 -2.99 -1.57
C LEU A 84 4.89 -3.33 -0.44
N GLY A 85 4.51 -4.22 0.50
CA GLY A 85 5.34 -4.55 1.66
C GLY A 85 5.45 -3.39 2.67
N LEU A 86 4.47 -2.50 2.71
CA LEU A 86 4.41 -1.35 3.60
C LEU A 86 3.34 -1.55 4.68
N LYS A 87 3.72 -1.26 5.92
CA LYS A 87 2.83 -1.28 7.08
C LYS A 87 2.30 0.13 7.24
N TYR A 88 1.00 0.26 7.11
CA TYR A 88 0.35 1.50 7.47
C TYR A 88 0.09 1.51 8.97
N THR A 89 0.87 2.33 9.70
CA THR A 89 0.64 2.57 11.12
C THR A 89 -0.04 3.93 11.26
N LEU A 90 -1.35 3.94 11.07
CA LEU A 90 -2.19 5.07 11.43
C LEU A 90 -2.08 5.27 12.95
N PRO A 91 -1.84 6.48 13.47
CA PRO A 91 -2.12 6.75 14.87
C PRO A 91 -3.62 6.50 15.05
N HIS A 92 -3.94 5.38 15.70
CA HIS A 92 -5.30 4.94 15.95
C HIS A 92 -6.07 6.05 16.66
N MET A 93 -6.86 6.83 15.93
CA MET A 93 -7.95 7.58 16.55
C MET A 93 -9.00 6.56 16.94
N GLY A 94 -8.93 6.12 18.19
CA GLY A 94 -9.96 5.28 18.80
C GLY A 94 -9.48 3.92 19.31
N SER A 95 -8.46 3.89 20.18
CA SER A 95 -8.49 2.90 21.25
C SER A 95 -9.65 3.28 22.17
N VAL A 96 -10.86 2.87 21.81
CA VAL A 96 -11.88 2.60 22.82
C VAL A 96 -11.37 1.37 23.55
N SER A 97 -10.71 1.61 24.68
CA SER A 97 -10.38 0.58 25.66
C SER A 97 -11.67 -0.10 26.07
N MET A 98 -11.97 -1.24 25.45
CA MET A 98 -12.87 -2.24 26.00
C MET A 98 -12.07 -3.08 26.98
N THR A 99 -12.02 -2.61 28.23
CA THR A 99 -11.72 -3.39 29.44
C THR A 99 -12.53 -2.69 30.53
N GLY A 100 -13.64 -3.22 31.02
CA GLY A 100 -13.80 -4.57 31.55
C GLY A 100 -13.90 -4.43 33.06
#